data_AF-A0A847A1H3-F1
#
_entry.id   AF-A0A847A1H3-F1
#
_cell.length_a   1.000
_cell.length_b   1.000
_cell.length_c   1.000
_cell.angle_alpha   90.00
_cell.angle_beta   90.00
_cell.angle_gamma   90.00
#
_symmetry.space_group_name_H-M   'P 1'
#
loop_
_entity.id
_entity.type
_entity.pdbx_description
1 polymer ?
#
loop_
_entity_poly.entity_id
_entity_poly.type
_entity_poly.pdbx_seq_one_letter_code
_entity_poly.pdbx_strand_id
1 'polypeptide(L)'
;CEARQDRATTTTWLLSKSADRFTATVGIPDDGTAGASAAYSVLLDGAIVHEGVAAFGEATAVDLPVSGASQLAMRIEPITGERIDVAFGAAMLHGSEDGITRLVTR
;
A
#
# COMPACT_ATOMS: atom_id res chain seq x y z
N CYS A 1 5.26 27.65 -5.49
CA CYS A 1 5.64 26.23 -5.62
C CYS A 1 4.49 25.50 -6.29
N GLU A 2 4.68 25.06 -7.53
CA GLU A 2 3.66 24.30 -8.26
C GLU A 2 3.96 22.81 -8.14
N ALA A 3 2.99 22.02 -7.67
CA ALA A 3 3.03 20.56 -7.71
C ALA A 3 2.34 20.11 -9.00
N ARG A 4 3.07 19.44 -9.89
CA ARG A 4 2.51 18.83 -11.10
C ARG A 4 1.70 17.58 -10.73
N GLN A 5 0.51 17.46 -11.33
CA GLN A 5 -0.48 16.41 -11.10
C GLN A 5 -0.18 15.12 -11.90
N ASP A 6 1.09 14.75 -12.08
CA ASP A 6 1.54 13.60 -12.89
C ASP A 6 2.40 12.58 -12.11
N ARG A 7 2.47 12.70 -10.79
CA ARG A 7 3.39 11.91 -9.97
C ARG A 7 2.67 10.77 -9.26
N ALA A 8 3.25 9.57 -9.34
CA ALA A 8 2.84 8.43 -8.53
C ALA A 8 2.72 8.83 -7.06
N THR A 9 1.65 8.38 -6.40
CA THR A 9 1.47 8.59 -4.96
C THR A 9 2.08 7.42 -4.23
N THR A 10 3.01 7.68 -3.32
CA THR A 10 3.68 6.64 -2.54
C THR A 10 3.48 6.86 -1.04
N THR A 11 2.92 5.87 -0.37
CA THR A 11 2.86 5.82 1.10
C THR A 11 3.91 4.82 1.59
N THR A 12 4.68 5.19 2.61
CA THR A 12 5.80 4.40 3.11
C THR A 12 5.67 4.16 4.61
N TRP A 13 5.95 2.93 5.03
CA TRP A 13 6.09 2.50 6.42
C TRP A 13 7.50 1.96 6.66
N LEU A 14 8.08 2.33 7.81
CA LEU A 14 9.36 1.78 8.26
C LEU A 14 9.11 0.53 9.09
N LEU A 15 9.58 -0.61 8.60
CA LEU A 15 9.44 -1.91 9.26
C LEU A 15 10.63 -2.27 10.14
N SER A 16 11.79 -1.63 9.96
CA SER A 16 13.01 -1.89 10.74
C SER A 16 13.32 -3.39 10.93
N LYS A 17 13.02 -4.22 9.92
CA LYS A 17 13.19 -5.69 9.95
C LYS A 17 12.41 -6.40 11.06
N SER A 18 11.35 -5.77 11.56
CA SER A 18 10.64 -6.18 12.78
C SER A 18 9.26 -6.79 12.50
N ALA A 19 8.78 -6.73 11.27
CA ALA A 19 7.55 -7.38 10.83
C ALA A 19 7.87 -8.58 9.92
N ASP A 20 6.98 -9.57 9.94
CA ASP A 20 7.11 -10.82 9.19
C ASP A 20 6.10 -10.95 8.06
N ARG A 21 4.89 -10.40 8.23
CA ARG A 21 3.81 -10.47 7.26
C ARG A 21 3.01 -9.17 7.21
N PHE A 22 2.57 -8.80 6.01
CA PHE A 22 1.66 -7.68 5.78
C PHE A 22 0.37 -8.21 5.18
N THR A 23 -0.77 -7.82 5.76
CA THR A 23 -2.10 -8.14 5.25
C THR A 23 -2.91 -6.87 5.07
N ALA A 24 -3.64 -6.73 3.98
CA ALA A 24 -4.55 -5.63 3.72
C ALA A 24 -5.63 -6.03 2.70
N THR A 25 -6.58 -5.15 2.48
CA THR A 25 -7.45 -5.15 1.30
C THR A 25 -7.19 -3.88 0.51
N VAL A 26 -7.30 -3.94 -0.82
CA VAL A 26 -7.11 -2.81 -1.72
C VAL A 26 -8.36 -2.65 -2.57
N GLY A 27 -8.85 -1.43 -2.69
CA GLY A 27 -10.05 -1.11 -3.46
C GLY A 27 -10.21 0.38 -3.70
N ILE A 28 -11.16 0.74 -4.57
CA ILE A 28 -11.63 2.11 -4.70
C ILE A 28 -12.92 2.22 -3.85
N PRO A 29 -12.99 3.16 -2.88
CA PRO A 29 -14.15 3.31 -2.01
C PRO A 29 -15.44 3.64 -2.75
N ASP A 30 -16.58 3.39 -2.08
CA ASP A 30 -17.92 3.58 -2.65
C ASP A 30 -18.29 5.04 -2.96
N ASP A 31 -17.55 6.02 -2.40
CA ASP A 31 -17.66 7.44 -2.74
C ASP A 31 -16.81 7.86 -3.95
N GLY A 32 -16.10 6.91 -4.56
CA GLY A 32 -15.31 7.09 -5.78
C GLY A 32 -16.13 6.97 -7.07
N THR A 33 -15.45 7.13 -8.21
CA THR A 33 -16.06 7.05 -9.54
C THR A 33 -16.39 5.60 -9.92
N ALA A 34 -17.66 5.32 -10.20
CA ALA A 34 -18.12 4.01 -10.62
C ALA A 34 -17.41 3.54 -11.90
N GLY A 35 -16.90 2.30 -11.89
CA GLY A 35 -16.15 1.72 -13.02
C GLY A 35 -14.69 2.19 -13.14
N ALA A 36 -14.22 3.05 -12.23
CA ALA A 36 -12.82 3.42 -12.17
C ALA A 36 -11.94 2.23 -11.77
N SER A 37 -10.68 2.24 -12.25
CA SER A 37 -9.65 1.31 -11.83
C SER A 37 -8.29 1.99 -11.78
N ALA A 38 -7.41 1.47 -10.91
CA ALA A 38 -6.09 2.05 -10.64
C ALA A 38 -5.03 0.95 -10.45
N ALA A 39 -3.89 1.08 -11.12
CA ALA A 39 -2.76 0.19 -10.89
C ALA A 39 -2.03 0.55 -9.59
N TYR A 40 -1.65 -0.46 -8.82
CA TYR A 40 -0.86 -0.30 -7.62
C TYR A 40 0.29 -1.31 -7.57
N SER A 41 1.36 -0.92 -6.86
CA SER A 41 2.48 -1.79 -6.54
C SER A 41 2.76 -1.75 -5.05
N VAL A 42 3.12 -2.90 -4.48
CA VAL A 42 3.70 -3.01 -3.14
C VAL A 42 5.19 -3.27 -3.29
N LEU A 43 6.00 -2.50 -2.56
CA LEU A 43 7.45 -2.54 -2.62
C LEU A 43 8.03 -2.86 -1.25
N LEU A 44 9.05 -3.70 -1.22
CA LEU A 44 9.91 -3.92 -0.06
C LEU A 44 11.31 -3.41 -0.38
N ASP A 45 11.82 -2.51 0.45
CA ASP A 45 13.15 -1.89 0.29
C ASP A 45 13.39 -1.35 -1.13
N GLY A 46 12.32 -0.83 -1.77
CA GLY A 46 12.34 -0.26 -3.12
C GLY A 46 12.16 -1.26 -4.26
N ALA A 47 12.13 -2.57 -4.00
CA ALA A 47 11.84 -3.60 -4.99
C ALA A 47 10.34 -3.90 -5.02
N ILE A 48 9.72 -3.94 -6.21
CA ILE A 48 8.33 -4.36 -6.37
C ILE A 48 8.23 -5.85 -6.03
N VAL A 49 7.36 -6.18 -5.08
CA VAL A 49 7.10 -7.57 -4.65
C VAL A 49 5.68 -8.02 -4.99
N HIS A 50 4.78 -7.08 -5.27
CA HIS A 50 3.41 -7.34 -5.68
C HIS A 50 2.89 -6.20 -6.55
N GLU A 51 2.06 -6.54 -7.52
CA GLU A 51 1.34 -5.59 -8.37
C GLU A 51 -0.12 -6.02 -8.46
N GLY A 52 -1.01 -5.04 -8.62
CA GLY A 52 -2.41 -5.32 -8.81
C GLY A 52 -3.18 -4.14 -9.37
N VAL A 53 -4.47 -4.35 -9.56
CA VAL A 53 -5.41 -3.33 -9.98
C VAL A 53 -6.49 -3.22 -8.91
N ALA A 54 -6.70 -2.01 -8.39
CA ALA A 54 -7.83 -1.67 -7.55
C ALA A 54 -9.02 -1.29 -8.44
N ALA A 55 -10.21 -1.76 -8.11
CA ALA A 55 -11.44 -1.45 -8.84
C ALA A 55 -12.53 -0.92 -7.90
N PHE A 56 -13.44 -0.13 -8.45
CA PHE A 56 -14.60 0.38 -7.73
C PHE A 56 -15.50 -0.74 -7.22
N GLY A 57 -15.86 -0.69 -5.93
CA GLY A 57 -16.75 -1.66 -5.30
C GLY A 57 -16.10 -3.04 -5.06
N GLU A 58 -14.80 -3.18 -5.29
CA GLU A 58 -14.06 -4.42 -5.05
C GLU A 58 -13.06 -4.26 -3.90
N ALA A 59 -12.89 -5.32 -3.12
CA ALA A 59 -11.91 -5.41 -2.05
C ALA A 59 -10.97 -6.60 -2.31
N THR A 60 -9.82 -6.32 -2.91
CA THR A 60 -8.82 -7.34 -3.25
C THR A 60 -7.86 -7.55 -2.10
N ALA A 61 -7.72 -8.79 -1.63
CA ALA A 61 -6.79 -9.12 -0.56
C ALA A 61 -5.34 -9.01 -1.02
N VAL A 62 -4.51 -8.40 -0.17
CA VAL A 62 -3.04 -8.41 -0.28
C VAL A 62 -2.51 -9.07 0.96
N ASP A 63 -1.69 -10.10 0.76
CA ASP A 63 -1.14 -10.92 1.83
C ASP A 63 0.27 -11.36 1.43
N LEU A 64 1.28 -10.75 2.06
CA LEU A 64 2.67 -10.84 1.62
C LEU A 64 3.62 -11.07 2.79
N PRO A 65 4.65 -11.93 2.63
CA PRO A 65 5.76 -11.99 3.57
C PRO A 65 6.60 -10.70 3.47
N VAL A 66 6.98 -10.15 4.62
CA VAL A 66 7.81 -8.93 4.72
C VAL A 66 9.02 -9.09 5.66
N SER A 67 9.28 -10.32 6.13
CA SER A 67 10.42 -10.63 7.00
C SER A 67 11.73 -10.10 6.43
N GLY A 68 12.50 -9.43 7.29
CA GLY A 68 13.82 -8.87 6.93
C GLY A 68 13.78 -7.56 6.15
N ALA A 69 12.61 -7.10 5.70
CA ALA A 69 12.47 -5.81 5.03
C ALA A 69 12.58 -4.65 6.02
N SER A 70 13.25 -3.58 5.62
CA SER A 70 13.37 -2.37 6.44
C SER A 70 12.27 -1.35 6.15
N GLN A 71 11.75 -1.36 4.92
CA GLN A 71 10.74 -0.44 4.42
C GLN A 71 9.69 -1.19 3.60
N LEU A 72 8.43 -0.87 3.85
CA LEU A 72 7.29 -1.22 3.00
C LEU A 72 6.79 0.07 2.34
N ALA A 73 6.56 0.04 1.04
CA ALA A 73 5.93 1.14 0.33
C ALA A 73 4.79 0.64 -0.53
N MET A 74 3.71 1.43 -0.60
CA MET A 74 2.65 1.22 -1.56
C MET A 74 2.61 2.40 -2.50
N ARG A 75 2.62 2.10 -3.79
CA ARG A 75 2.69 3.07 -4.87
C ARG A 75 1.45 2.93 -5.73
N ILE A 76 0.74 4.03 -5.93
CA ILE A 76 -0.34 4.15 -6.89
C ILE A 76 0.22 4.90 -8.09
N GLU A 77 0.18 4.26 -9.26
CA GLU A 77 0.68 4.87 -10.49
C GLU A 77 -0.24 6.03 -10.92
N PRO A 78 0.31 7.08 -11.55
CA PRO A 78 -0.50 8.19 -12.02
C PRO A 78 -1.46 7.71 -13.11
N ILE A 79 -2.72 8.12 -13.00
CA ILE A 79 -3.75 7.83 -13.98
C ILE A 79 -4.06 9.15 -14.68
N THR A 80 -4.12 9.13 -15.99
CA THR A 80 -4.37 10.34 -16.77
C THR A 80 -5.84 10.75 -16.67
N GLY A 81 -6.10 12.04 -16.47
CA GLY A 81 -7.44 12.62 -16.53
C GLY A 81 -8.07 12.89 -15.16
N GLU A 82 -8.34 11.84 -14.38
CA GLU A 82 -9.11 11.94 -13.13
C GLU A 82 -8.34 11.41 -11.92
N ARG A 83 -8.52 12.09 -10.78
CA ARG A 83 -7.98 11.62 -9.50
C ARG A 83 -8.80 10.43 -9.03
N ILE A 84 -8.15 9.28 -8.86
CA ILE A 84 -8.76 8.09 -8.25
C ILE A 84 -8.12 7.89 -6.88
N ASP A 85 -8.94 7.92 -5.84
CA ASP A 85 -8.50 7.60 -4.49
C ASP A 85 -8.56 6.08 -4.29
N VAL A 86 -7.40 5.47 -4.06
CA VAL A 86 -7.27 4.04 -3.73
C VAL A 86 -7.12 3.90 -2.23
N ALA A 87 -7.95 3.06 -1.61
CA ALA A 87 -7.94 2.78 -0.19
C ALA A 87 -7.30 1.44 0.14
N PHE A 88 -6.66 1.40 1.31
CA PHE A 88 -6.10 0.19 1.90
C PHE A 88 -6.86 -0.13 3.18
N GLY A 89 -7.79 -1.08 3.11
CA GLY A 89 -8.64 -1.48 4.23
C GLY A 89 -7.95 -2.52 5.10
N ALA A 90 -8.17 -2.44 6.41
CA ALA A 90 -7.69 -3.42 7.39
C ALA A 90 -6.19 -3.75 7.29
N ALA A 91 -5.37 -2.76 6.92
CA ALA A 91 -3.93 -2.94 6.79
C ALA A 91 -3.30 -3.26 8.14
N MET A 92 -2.61 -4.41 8.23
CA MET A 92 -2.03 -4.93 9.46
C MET A 92 -0.66 -5.54 9.20
N LEU A 93 0.28 -5.27 10.11
CA LEU A 93 1.58 -5.91 10.17
C LEU A 93 1.55 -6.96 11.27
N HIS A 94 2.06 -8.15 10.96
CA HIS A 94 2.21 -9.26 11.88
C HIS A 94 3.71 -9.53 12.07
N GLY A 95 4.10 -9.89 13.28
CA GLY A 95 5.46 -10.28 13.61
C GLY A 95 5.55 -10.75 15.05
N SER A 96 6.75 -11.10 15.50
CA SER A 96 7.01 -11.37 16.92
C SER A 96 6.60 -10.20 17.82
N GLU A 97 6.21 -10.48 19.06
CA GLU A 97 5.84 -9.45 20.05
C GLU A 97 6.96 -8.43 20.25
N ASP A 98 8.21 -8.89 20.39
CA ASP A 98 9.39 -8.04 20.48
C ASP A 98 9.59 -7.18 19.22
N GLY A 99 9.36 -7.75 18.04
CA GLY A 99 9.46 -7.05 16.76
C GLY A 99 8.43 -5.93 16.65
N ILE A 100 7.15 -6.24 16.84
CA ILE A 100 6.07 -5.25 16.74
C ILE A 100 6.22 -4.18 17.83
N THR A 101 6.64 -4.54 19.05
CA THR A 101 6.89 -3.57 20.14
C THR A 101 7.89 -2.49 19.72
N ARG A 102 8.96 -2.85 18.98
CA ARG A 102 9.96 -1.89 18.49
C ARG A 102 9.42 -0.90 17.46
N LEU A 103 8.31 -1.22 16.80
CA LEU A 103 7.65 -0.32 15.84
C LEU A 103 6.78 0.73 16.55
N VAL A 104 6.17 0.38 17.69
CA VAL A 104 5.23 1.25 18.40
C VAL A 104 5.86 2.12 19.50
N THR A 105 7.06 1.78 19.98
CA THR A 105 7.73 2.50 21.09
C THR A 105 8.72 3.57 20.64
N ARG A 106 8.55 4.14 19.44
CA ARG A 106 9.40 5.22 18.92
C ARG A 106 8.78 6.61 19.04
#